data_AF-A0AA88UJV0-F1
#
_entry.id   AF-A0AA88UJV0-F1
#
_cell.length_a   1.000
_cell.length_b   1.000
_cell.length_c   1.000
_cell.angle_alpha   90.00
_cell.angle_beta   90.00
_cell.angle_gamma   90.00
#
_symmetry.space_group_name_H-M   'P 1'
#
loop_
_entity.id
_entity.type
_entity.pdbx_description
1 polymer ?
#
loop_
_entity_poly.entity_id
_entity_poly.type
_entity_poly.pdbx_seq_one_letter_code
_entity_poly.pdbx_strand_id
1 'polypeptide(L)'
;MLEPVTLDGGDRDGSEERLLLAGTAACDGSWRLNFDGFQLSTEHKEKPPRGLHDCLGVLGPEDTVAEYYQQQVEMLEGFNEMDALADRGFIPGMSKEERESLARSETTAIRISNVANMFLFAAKVYASIRSGSLAIIASTLDSLLDLLSGFILWFTAFSMQSRNPYQYPIGKKRMQPLGILVFASVMATLGLQIILESMRTLISDGDAFSLTKEQEQWVVGIMLSVTVVKLLLCVYCRSFTNEIVKAYAQDHFFDVITNIIGLIAALLANYFKEWMDPVGAIILALYTIRTWSLTVLENVNSLVGKSAAPEYLQKLTYLCWNHHKAIRHIDTVRAYTFGSHYFVEVDIVLPADMPLQEAHDIGESLQEKLELLPEIERAFVHLDYEYSHKPEHAQAHH
;
A
#
# COMPACT_ATOMS: atom_id res chain seq x y z
N MET A 1 58.45 -18.04 -43.84
CA MET A 1 57.78 -16.74 -44.08
C MET A 1 56.45 -16.81 -43.35
N LEU A 2 56.22 -16.24 -42.17
CA LEU A 2 56.90 -15.26 -41.34
C LEU A 2 56.74 -15.71 -39.88
N GLU A 3 57.81 -15.60 -39.09
CA GLU A 3 57.77 -15.36 -37.63
C GLU A 3 58.15 -13.89 -37.41
N PRO A 4 58.19 -13.32 -36.19
CA PRO A 4 57.29 -13.38 -35.02
C PRO A 4 57.05 -11.96 -34.43
N VAL A 5 56.19 -11.78 -33.41
CA VAL A 5 56.47 -10.84 -32.29
C VAL A 5 55.87 -11.41 -31.01
N THR A 6 56.72 -11.43 -29.98
CA THR A 6 56.64 -12.09 -28.68
C THR A 6 56.52 -11.09 -27.53
N LEU A 7 56.06 -11.59 -26.36
CA LEU A 7 56.26 -11.09 -24.97
C LEU A 7 55.36 -9.91 -24.55
N ASP A 8 54.84 -9.80 -23.33
CA ASP A 8 55.18 -10.37 -22.01
C ASP A 8 53.97 -10.17 -21.07
N GLY A 9 53.82 -10.94 -19.99
CA GLY A 9 52.78 -10.62 -19.01
C GLY A 9 52.35 -11.71 -18.01
N GLY A 10 53.29 -12.22 -17.21
CA GLY A 10 53.09 -12.47 -15.77
C GLY A 10 52.01 -13.45 -15.31
N ASP A 11 52.46 -14.64 -14.89
CA ASP A 11 51.85 -15.49 -13.85
C ASP A 11 51.37 -14.68 -12.64
N ARG A 12 50.05 -14.40 -12.52
CA ARG A 12 49.41 -13.95 -11.27
C ARG A 12 47.95 -14.36 -11.05
N ASP A 13 47.33 -15.17 -11.91
CA ASP A 13 45.88 -15.44 -11.81
C ASP A 13 45.54 -16.81 -11.18
N GLY A 14 46.49 -17.74 -11.09
CA GLY A 14 46.23 -19.10 -10.60
C GLY A 14 46.15 -19.27 -9.07
N SER A 15 46.52 -18.24 -8.30
CA SER A 15 46.55 -18.31 -6.82
C SER A 15 45.31 -17.71 -6.15
N GLU A 16 44.62 -16.75 -6.76
CA GLU A 16 43.40 -16.15 -6.19
C GLU A 16 42.16 -17.02 -6.46
N GLU A 17 42.03 -17.63 -7.64
CA GLU A 17 40.97 -18.62 -7.93
C GLU A 17 41.06 -19.84 -7.00
N ARG A 18 42.28 -20.28 -6.65
CA ARG A 18 42.47 -21.40 -5.72
C ARG A 18 42.19 -21.04 -4.27
N LEU A 19 42.28 -19.77 -3.89
CA LEU A 19 41.96 -19.30 -2.53
C LEU A 19 40.46 -19.11 -2.33
N LEU A 20 39.72 -18.73 -3.37
CA LEU A 20 38.25 -18.69 -3.34
C LEU A 20 37.62 -20.10 -3.36
N LEU A 21 38.30 -21.07 -3.96
CA LEU A 21 37.85 -22.47 -4.01
C LEU A 21 38.35 -23.34 -2.84
N ALA A 22 39.29 -22.84 -2.02
CA ALA A 22 39.82 -23.58 -0.86
C ALA A 22 38.99 -23.37 0.42
N GLY A 23 38.13 -22.35 0.48
CA GLY A 23 37.24 -22.07 1.61
C GLY A 23 35.95 -22.91 1.63
N THR A 24 35.61 -23.61 0.56
CA THR A 24 34.40 -24.43 0.43
C THR A 24 34.62 -25.92 0.77
N ALA A 25 35.79 -26.27 1.29
CA ALA A 25 36.10 -27.63 1.71
C ALA A 25 35.81 -27.84 3.20
N ALA A 26 34.52 -27.83 3.58
CA ALA A 26 33.90 -28.55 4.71
C ALA A 26 32.59 -27.88 5.18
N CYS A 27 31.54 -27.90 4.36
CA CYS A 27 30.18 -27.87 4.88
C CYS A 27 29.50 -29.17 4.47
N ASP A 28 29.13 -29.98 5.47
CA ASP A 28 28.22 -31.10 5.29
C ASP A 28 26.96 -30.57 4.59
N GLY A 29 26.77 -30.96 3.34
CA GLY A 29 25.96 -30.23 2.37
C GLY A 29 24.47 -30.32 2.67
N SER A 30 23.97 -29.40 3.51
CA SER A 30 22.54 -29.15 3.64
C SER A 30 21.99 -28.78 2.26
N TRP A 31 20.99 -29.52 1.78
CA TRP A 31 20.24 -29.20 0.56
C TRP A 31 19.47 -27.87 0.66
N ARG A 32 19.27 -27.36 1.90
CA ARG A 32 18.69 -26.05 2.16
C ARG A 32 19.74 -24.96 1.91
N LEU A 33 19.34 -23.90 1.23
CA LEU A 33 20.05 -22.63 1.20
C LEU A 33 20.14 -22.10 2.63
N ASN A 34 21.34 -21.68 3.05
CA ASN A 34 21.58 -21.11 4.38
C ASN A 34 22.49 -19.88 4.24
N PHE A 35 22.09 -18.77 4.87
CA PHE A 35 22.80 -17.50 4.88
C PHE A 35 23.48 -17.15 6.22
N ASP A 36 23.52 -18.05 7.21
CA ASP A 36 24.14 -17.86 8.53
C ASP A 36 25.64 -17.47 8.45
N GLY A 37 26.32 -17.85 7.36
CA GLY A 37 27.72 -17.48 7.09
C GLY A 37 27.90 -16.07 6.51
N PHE A 38 26.84 -15.41 6.04
CA PHE A 38 26.87 -14.06 5.49
C PHE A 38 26.65 -13.03 6.59
N GLN A 39 27.73 -12.68 7.31
CA GLN A 39 27.73 -11.49 8.16
C GLN A 39 28.13 -10.26 7.34
N LEU A 40 27.19 -9.32 7.12
CA LEU A 40 27.52 -7.99 6.62
C LEU A 40 28.38 -7.24 7.63
N SER A 41 29.49 -6.65 7.17
CA SER A 41 30.38 -5.82 7.99
C SER A 41 29.59 -4.71 8.70
N THR A 42 29.74 -4.61 10.02
CA THR A 42 29.05 -3.66 10.91
C THR A 42 29.31 -2.18 10.61
N GLU A 43 30.30 -1.86 9.78
CA GLU A 43 30.71 -0.48 9.43
C GLU A 43 29.63 0.31 8.67
N HIS A 44 28.67 -0.35 8.02
CA HIS A 44 27.65 0.32 7.17
C HIS A 44 26.24 0.35 7.79
N LYS A 45 26.10 -0.03 9.08
CA LYS A 45 24.79 -0.06 9.77
C LYS A 45 24.29 1.31 10.23
N GLU A 46 25.13 2.34 10.28
CA GLU A 46 24.75 3.66 10.76
C GLU A 46 24.68 4.67 9.61
N LYS A 47 23.51 5.30 9.43
CA LYS A 47 23.36 6.45 8.55
C LYS A 47 24.28 7.59 9.03
N PRO A 48 25.10 8.21 8.17
CA PRO A 48 25.76 9.45 8.53
C PRO A 48 24.70 10.52 8.88
N PRO A 49 24.98 11.44 9.81
CA PRO A 49 24.02 12.47 10.21
C PRO A 49 23.60 13.30 8.99
N ARG A 50 22.29 13.33 8.73
CA ARG A 50 21.68 14.06 7.60
C ARG A 50 22.18 15.51 7.57
N GLY A 51 22.99 15.83 6.56
CA GLY A 51 23.47 17.18 6.29
C GLY A 51 22.43 18.00 5.53
N LEU A 52 22.62 19.32 5.50
CA LEU A 52 21.74 20.29 4.81
C LEU A 52 21.55 20.01 3.30
N HIS A 53 22.41 19.17 2.71
CA HIS A 53 22.31 18.71 1.31
C HIS A 53 21.14 17.74 1.04
N ASP A 54 20.66 17.01 2.06
CA ASP A 54 19.53 16.07 1.91
C ASP A 54 18.19 16.78 1.59
N CYS A 55 18.07 18.06 1.97
CA CYS A 55 16.89 18.87 1.64
C CYS A 55 16.76 19.20 0.14
N LEU A 56 17.83 19.04 -0.64
CA LEU A 56 17.86 19.37 -2.08
C LEU A 56 17.67 18.15 -3.00
N GLY A 57 17.47 16.95 -2.46
CA GLY A 57 17.11 15.75 -3.23
C GLY A 57 18.21 15.23 -4.17
N VAL A 58 19.47 15.61 -3.95
CA VAL A 58 20.62 15.08 -4.68
C VAL A 58 21.26 14.00 -3.81
N LEU A 59 20.88 12.74 -4.02
CA LEU A 59 21.53 11.59 -3.36
C LEU A 59 23.01 11.53 -3.78
N GLY A 60 23.91 11.46 -2.80
CA GLY A 60 25.32 11.19 -3.06
C GLY A 60 25.56 9.70 -3.43
N PRO A 61 26.71 9.37 -4.04
CA PRO A 61 27.11 7.98 -4.28
C PRO A 61 27.14 7.14 -2.98
N GLU A 62 27.52 7.74 -1.86
CA GLU A 62 27.57 7.07 -0.55
C GLU A 62 26.17 6.74 -0.03
N ASP A 63 25.17 7.59 -0.27
CA ASP A 63 23.77 7.32 0.11
C ASP A 63 23.19 6.16 -0.70
N THR A 64 23.52 6.07 -2.00
CA THR A 64 23.08 4.95 -2.84
C THR A 64 23.70 3.61 -2.43
N VAL A 65 24.94 3.63 -1.94
CA VAL A 65 25.63 2.42 -1.43
C VAL A 65 25.03 2.00 -0.09
N ALA A 66 24.76 2.96 0.81
CA ALA A 66 24.10 2.69 2.08
C ALA A 66 22.68 2.11 1.89
N GLU A 67 21.89 2.69 0.98
CA GLU A 67 20.56 2.16 0.62
C GLU A 67 20.64 0.73 0.07
N TYR A 68 21.62 0.44 -0.79
CA TYR A 68 21.84 -0.90 -1.32
C TYR A 68 22.14 -1.93 -0.23
N TYR A 69 23.05 -1.62 0.71
CA TYR A 69 23.34 -2.51 1.83
C TYR A 69 22.14 -2.67 2.76
N GLN A 70 21.36 -1.61 2.97
CA GLN A 70 20.14 -1.69 3.76
C GLN A 70 19.12 -2.64 3.12
N GLN A 71 18.93 -2.57 1.80
CA GLN A 71 18.07 -3.51 1.06
C GLN A 71 18.55 -4.96 1.19
N GLN A 72 19.86 -5.20 1.17
CA GLN A 72 20.40 -6.55 1.38
C GLN A 72 20.13 -7.07 2.79
N VAL A 73 20.31 -6.24 3.82
CA VAL A 73 20.02 -6.61 5.21
C VAL A 73 18.53 -6.95 5.38
N GLU A 74 17.63 -6.12 4.84
CA GLU A 74 16.18 -6.36 4.90
C GLU A 74 15.77 -7.64 4.15
N MET A 75 16.44 -7.95 3.05
CA MET A 75 16.25 -9.21 2.32
C MET A 75 16.68 -10.42 3.15
N LEU A 76 17.85 -10.37 3.79
CA LEU A 76 18.37 -11.42 4.68
C LEU A 76 17.46 -11.63 5.89
N GLU A 77 16.97 -10.54 6.51
CA GLU A 77 15.97 -10.62 7.58
C GLU A 77 14.71 -11.31 7.09
N GLY A 78 14.25 -11.00 5.87
CA GLY A 78 13.13 -11.69 5.24
C GLY A 78 13.35 -13.19 5.01
N PHE A 79 14.55 -13.62 4.64
CA PHE A 79 14.86 -15.05 4.52
C PHE A 79 14.84 -15.76 5.89
N ASN A 80 15.36 -15.11 6.93
CA ASN A 80 15.28 -15.63 8.30
C ASN A 80 13.83 -15.77 8.79
N GLU A 81 12.94 -14.84 8.41
CA GLU A 81 11.50 -14.97 8.67
C GLU A 81 10.89 -16.18 7.95
N MET A 82 11.30 -16.43 6.70
CA MET A 82 10.85 -17.61 5.93
C MET A 82 11.35 -18.92 6.54
N ASP A 83 12.59 -18.96 7.06
CA ASP A 83 13.12 -20.13 7.77
C ASP A 83 12.38 -20.36 9.09
N ALA A 84 12.10 -19.30 9.84
CA ALA A 84 11.29 -19.39 11.05
C ALA A 84 9.89 -19.94 10.76
N LEU A 85 9.26 -19.54 9.65
CA LEU A 85 8.01 -20.11 9.17
C LEU A 85 8.16 -21.59 8.82
N ALA A 86 9.20 -21.95 8.07
CA ALA A 86 9.44 -23.30 7.61
C ALA A 86 9.66 -24.29 8.77
N ASP A 87 10.36 -23.85 9.83
CA ASP A 87 10.71 -24.71 10.97
C ASP A 87 9.62 -24.74 12.06
N ARG A 88 8.89 -23.64 12.28
CA ARG A 88 7.87 -23.53 13.34
C ARG A 88 6.44 -23.77 12.85
N GLY A 89 6.22 -23.78 11.54
CA GLY A 89 4.87 -23.90 10.94
C GLY A 89 3.97 -22.69 11.19
N PHE A 90 4.50 -21.59 11.73
CA PHE A 90 3.76 -20.35 11.98
C PHE A 90 4.73 -19.16 12.05
N ILE A 91 4.44 -18.09 11.33
CA ILE A 91 5.08 -16.78 11.56
C ILE A 91 4.55 -16.27 12.90
N PRO A 92 5.35 -15.69 13.81
CA PRO A 92 4.85 -14.95 14.96
C PRO A 92 3.97 -13.78 14.48
N GLY A 93 2.70 -14.09 14.23
CA GLY A 93 1.68 -13.20 13.73
C GLY A 93 0.42 -13.38 14.56
N MET A 94 -0.49 -12.43 14.43
CA MET A 94 -1.70 -12.40 15.25
C MET A 94 -2.52 -13.69 15.10
N SER A 95 -2.94 -14.24 16.22
CA SER A 95 -3.85 -15.37 16.32
C SER A 95 -5.16 -15.11 15.58
N LYS A 96 -5.88 -16.18 15.21
CA LYS A 96 -7.18 -16.07 14.56
C LYS A 96 -8.17 -15.21 15.37
N GLU A 97 -8.13 -15.34 16.69
CA GLU A 97 -8.95 -14.56 17.62
C GLU A 97 -8.61 -13.06 17.57
N GLU A 98 -7.32 -12.72 17.54
CA GLU A 98 -6.84 -11.34 17.39
C GLU A 98 -7.27 -10.76 16.03
N ARG A 99 -7.17 -11.51 14.93
CA ARG A 99 -7.63 -11.09 13.60
C ARG A 99 -9.14 -10.80 13.58
N GLU A 100 -9.94 -11.66 14.21
CA GLU A 100 -11.39 -11.44 14.33
C GLU A 100 -11.75 -10.28 15.26
N SER A 101 -10.95 -10.04 16.30
CA SER A 101 -11.11 -8.88 17.18
C SER A 101 -10.80 -7.57 16.45
N LEU A 102 -9.75 -7.56 15.61
CA LEU A 102 -9.34 -6.42 14.80
C LEU A 102 -10.39 -6.11 13.73
N ALA A 103 -10.85 -7.10 12.97
CA ALA A 103 -11.92 -6.91 11.99
C ALA A 103 -13.20 -6.33 12.61
N ARG A 104 -13.54 -6.74 13.85
CA ARG A 104 -14.66 -6.16 14.62
C ARG A 104 -14.39 -4.71 15.02
N SER A 105 -13.18 -4.41 15.48
CA SER A 105 -12.77 -3.05 15.85
C SER A 105 -12.78 -2.10 14.64
N GLU A 106 -12.32 -2.56 13.47
CA GLU A 106 -12.34 -1.83 12.20
C GLU A 106 -13.77 -1.52 11.74
N THR A 107 -14.65 -2.53 11.75
CA THR A 107 -16.07 -2.35 11.41
C THR A 107 -16.74 -1.37 12.37
N THR A 108 -16.36 -1.41 13.65
CA THR A 108 -16.86 -0.48 14.67
C THR A 108 -16.35 0.93 14.42
N ALA A 109 -15.08 1.10 14.04
CA ALA A 109 -14.52 2.40 13.68
C ALA A 109 -15.25 3.04 12.49
N ILE A 110 -15.52 2.26 11.44
CA ILE A 110 -16.30 2.73 10.29
C ILE A 110 -17.70 3.18 10.71
N ARG A 111 -18.39 2.41 11.58
CA ARG A 111 -19.72 2.79 12.08
C ARG A 111 -19.70 4.06 12.92
N ILE A 112 -18.72 4.20 13.82
CA ILE A 112 -18.57 5.40 14.66
C ILE A 112 -18.32 6.63 13.79
N SER A 113 -17.43 6.51 12.80
CA SER A 113 -17.12 7.57 11.83
C SER A 113 -18.39 8.02 11.08
N ASN A 114 -19.16 7.08 10.54
CA ASN A 114 -20.41 7.41 9.84
C ASN A 114 -21.47 8.05 10.74
N VAL A 115 -21.62 7.57 11.97
CA VAL A 115 -22.55 8.16 12.94
C VAL A 115 -22.12 9.59 13.28
N ALA A 116 -20.83 9.83 13.47
CA ALA A 116 -20.31 11.18 13.71
C ALA A 116 -20.56 12.11 12.51
N ASN A 117 -20.27 11.67 11.28
CA ASN A 117 -20.57 12.45 10.06
C ASN A 117 -22.07 12.73 9.92
N MET A 118 -22.94 11.80 10.32
CA MET A 118 -24.40 12.01 10.34
C MET A 118 -24.82 13.13 11.31
N PHE A 119 -24.25 13.14 12.52
CA PHE A 119 -24.50 14.21 13.48
C PHE A 119 -23.98 15.56 12.99
N LEU A 120 -22.78 15.60 12.40
CA LEU A 120 -22.21 16.83 11.83
C LEU A 120 -23.07 17.38 10.68
N PHE A 121 -23.52 16.51 9.77
CA PHE A 121 -24.42 16.88 8.69
C PHE A 121 -25.75 17.43 9.22
N ALA A 122 -26.39 16.74 10.19
CA ALA A 122 -27.64 17.20 10.77
C ALA A 122 -27.52 18.58 11.45
N ALA A 123 -26.41 18.81 12.17
CA ALA A 123 -26.12 20.11 12.77
C ALA A 123 -25.93 21.21 11.73
N LYS A 124 -25.20 20.93 10.64
CA LYS A 124 -25.01 21.87 9.53
C LYS A 124 -26.30 22.16 8.78
N VAL A 125 -27.14 21.17 8.51
CA VAL A 125 -28.47 21.35 7.89
C VAL A 125 -29.35 22.26 8.74
N TYR A 126 -29.37 22.04 10.06
CA TYR A 126 -30.10 22.90 10.98
C TYR A 126 -29.60 24.36 10.91
N ALA A 127 -28.29 24.57 10.94
CA ALA A 127 -27.67 25.89 10.81
C ALA A 127 -28.00 26.55 9.45
N SER A 128 -28.02 25.76 8.37
CA SER A 128 -28.34 26.22 7.01
C SER A 128 -29.77 26.74 6.91
N ILE A 129 -30.74 26.00 7.43
CA ILE A 129 -32.16 26.39 7.41
C ILE A 129 -32.38 27.67 8.22
N ARG A 130 -31.69 27.80 9.37
CA ARG A 130 -31.77 28.99 10.24
C ARG A 130 -31.12 30.22 9.63
N SER A 131 -29.99 30.05 8.94
CA SER A 131 -29.19 31.17 8.45
C SER A 131 -29.61 31.65 7.06
N GLY A 132 -30.17 30.78 6.21
CA GLY A 132 -30.48 31.11 4.81
C GLY A 132 -29.28 31.50 3.94
N SER A 133 -28.06 31.27 4.44
CA SER A 133 -26.81 31.72 3.82
C SER A 133 -26.30 30.71 2.79
N LEU A 134 -25.96 31.19 1.59
CA LEU A 134 -25.35 30.39 0.52
C LEU A 134 -24.04 29.72 0.96
N ALA A 135 -23.23 30.39 1.78
CA ALA A 135 -21.98 29.83 2.31
C ALA A 135 -22.22 28.62 3.23
N ILE A 136 -23.27 28.68 4.06
CA ILE A 136 -23.63 27.56 4.95
C ILE A 136 -24.23 26.41 4.13
N ILE A 137 -25.04 26.71 3.10
CA ILE A 137 -25.56 25.70 2.16
C ILE A 137 -24.40 24.97 1.47
N ALA A 138 -23.38 25.68 0.98
CA ALA A 138 -22.19 25.07 0.39
C ALA A 138 -21.46 24.15 1.37
N SER A 139 -21.27 24.58 2.63
CA SER A 139 -20.67 23.75 3.69
C SER A 139 -21.54 22.54 4.09
N THR A 140 -22.86 22.60 3.89
CA THR A 140 -23.75 21.45 4.11
C THR A 140 -23.67 20.42 3.01
N LEU A 141 -23.49 20.86 1.76
CA LEU A 141 -23.27 19.96 0.62
C LEU A 141 -21.97 19.19 0.80
N ASP A 142 -20.93 19.85 1.29
CA ASP A 142 -19.67 19.23 1.66
C ASP A 142 -19.87 18.07 2.66
N SER A 143 -20.59 18.32 3.76
CA SER A 143 -20.90 17.24 4.72
C SER A 143 -21.91 16.20 4.25
N LEU A 144 -22.73 16.49 3.24
CA LEU A 144 -23.54 15.47 2.57
C LEU A 144 -22.64 14.51 1.79
N LEU A 145 -21.59 15.04 1.17
CA LEU A 145 -20.65 14.25 0.40
C LEU A 145 -19.79 13.39 1.33
N ASP A 146 -19.35 13.90 2.48
CA ASP A 146 -18.71 13.10 3.55
C ASP A 146 -19.61 11.93 4.02
N LEU A 147 -20.92 12.16 4.06
CA LEU A 147 -21.88 11.12 4.41
C LEU A 147 -22.04 10.08 3.31
N LEU A 148 -22.13 10.51 2.05
CA LEU A 148 -22.19 9.60 0.90
C LEU A 148 -20.92 8.77 0.77
N SER A 149 -19.76 9.42 0.93
CA SER A 149 -18.43 8.83 0.86
C SER A 149 -18.27 7.77 1.97
N GLY A 150 -18.69 8.11 3.19
CA GLY A 150 -18.70 7.18 4.30
C GLY A 150 -19.71 6.03 4.17
N PHE A 151 -20.88 6.30 3.59
CA PHE A 151 -21.87 5.27 3.26
C PHE A 151 -21.31 4.26 2.26
N ILE A 152 -20.61 4.71 1.20
CA ILE A 152 -19.96 3.85 0.20
C ILE A 152 -18.96 2.90 0.88
N LEU A 153 -18.07 3.42 1.73
CA LEU A 153 -17.06 2.61 2.41
C LEU A 153 -17.68 1.63 3.42
N TRP A 154 -18.71 2.05 4.16
CA TRP A 154 -19.46 1.16 5.05
C TRP A 154 -20.19 0.06 4.28
N PHE A 155 -20.84 0.40 3.17
CA PHE A 155 -21.51 -0.56 2.31
C PHE A 155 -20.52 -1.56 1.72
N THR A 156 -19.34 -1.11 1.31
CA THR A 156 -18.25 -1.98 0.87
C THR A 156 -17.82 -2.96 1.96
N ALA A 157 -17.54 -2.47 3.17
CA ALA A 157 -17.17 -3.32 4.31
C ALA A 157 -18.28 -4.33 4.65
N PHE A 158 -19.55 -3.90 4.64
CA PHE A 158 -20.69 -4.78 4.85
C PHE A 158 -20.84 -5.83 3.74
N SER A 159 -20.67 -5.43 2.48
CA SER A 159 -20.75 -6.33 1.33
C SER A 159 -19.67 -7.41 1.38
N MET A 160 -18.45 -7.07 1.81
CA MET A 160 -17.35 -8.02 2.00
C MET A 160 -17.65 -9.09 3.06
N GLN A 161 -18.46 -8.76 4.07
CA GLN A 161 -18.83 -9.70 5.14
C GLN A 161 -19.84 -10.76 4.67
N SER A 162 -20.58 -10.49 3.59
CA SER A 162 -21.56 -11.43 3.02
C SER A 162 -20.85 -12.55 2.22
N ARG A 163 -20.83 -13.78 2.76
CA ARG A 163 -20.25 -14.95 2.10
C ARG A 163 -21.35 -15.79 1.44
N ASN A 164 -21.48 -15.68 0.12
CA ASN A 164 -22.34 -16.57 -0.67
C ASN A 164 -21.46 -17.43 -1.59
N PRO A 165 -21.15 -18.69 -1.22
CA PRO A 165 -20.24 -19.53 -1.98
C PRO A 165 -20.75 -19.90 -3.39
N TYR A 166 -22.08 -19.83 -3.63
CA TYR A 166 -22.65 -20.14 -4.94
C TYR A 166 -22.49 -19.01 -5.96
N GLN A 167 -22.43 -17.76 -5.51
CA GLN A 167 -22.22 -16.60 -6.39
C GLN A 167 -20.76 -16.13 -6.39
N TYR A 168 -20.10 -16.21 -5.24
CA TYR A 168 -18.75 -15.73 -5.01
C TYR A 168 -17.94 -16.83 -4.31
N PRO A 169 -17.47 -17.85 -5.05
CA PRO A 169 -16.76 -19.00 -4.47
C PRO A 169 -15.46 -18.59 -3.77
N ILE A 170 -14.79 -17.56 -4.28
CA ILE A 170 -13.54 -17.00 -3.72
C ILE A 170 -13.85 -15.89 -2.67
N GLY A 171 -15.13 -15.57 -2.45
CA GLY A 171 -15.57 -14.49 -1.57
C GLY A 171 -15.59 -13.11 -2.24
N LYS A 172 -15.80 -12.07 -1.43
CA LYS A 172 -16.03 -10.68 -1.88
C LYS A 172 -14.94 -9.70 -1.45
N LYS A 173 -13.74 -10.19 -1.08
CA LYS A 173 -12.63 -9.31 -0.65
C LYS A 173 -12.24 -8.27 -1.71
N ARG A 174 -12.44 -8.59 -2.99
CA ARG A 174 -12.22 -7.69 -4.15
C ARG A 174 -13.11 -6.45 -4.18
N MET A 175 -14.18 -6.42 -3.39
CA MET A 175 -15.02 -5.23 -3.25
C MET A 175 -14.26 -4.08 -2.55
N GLN A 176 -13.22 -4.37 -1.78
CA GLN A 176 -12.43 -3.38 -1.04
C GLN A 176 -11.82 -2.30 -1.96
N PRO A 177 -10.92 -2.63 -2.91
CA PRO A 177 -10.35 -1.61 -3.79
C PRO A 177 -11.41 -0.98 -4.71
N LEU A 178 -12.46 -1.72 -5.08
CA LEU A 178 -13.58 -1.16 -5.84
C LEU A 178 -14.32 -0.07 -5.05
N GLY A 179 -14.57 -0.31 -3.76
CA GLY A 179 -15.18 0.67 -2.86
C GLY A 179 -14.32 1.91 -2.68
N ILE A 180 -13.00 1.72 -2.48
CA ILE A 180 -12.03 2.82 -2.37
C ILE A 180 -11.96 3.60 -3.70
N LEU A 181 -12.03 2.93 -4.85
CA LEU A 181 -12.05 3.57 -6.16
C LEU A 181 -13.29 4.44 -6.38
N VAL A 182 -14.48 3.94 -6.02
CA VAL A 182 -15.72 4.73 -6.11
C VAL A 182 -15.65 5.93 -5.17
N PHE A 183 -15.20 5.71 -3.94
CA PHE A 183 -14.99 6.76 -2.95
C PHE A 183 -14.02 7.84 -3.45
N ALA A 184 -12.83 7.46 -3.91
CA ALA A 184 -11.80 8.38 -4.40
C ALA A 184 -12.26 9.16 -5.66
N SER A 185 -13.07 8.54 -6.54
CA SER A 185 -13.61 9.24 -7.71
C SER A 185 -14.66 10.31 -7.33
N VAL A 186 -15.49 10.06 -6.31
CA VAL A 186 -16.39 11.07 -5.73
C VAL A 186 -15.55 12.23 -5.16
N MET A 187 -14.53 11.94 -4.35
CA MET A 187 -13.69 12.99 -3.74
C MET A 187 -12.89 13.81 -4.77
N ALA A 188 -12.39 13.18 -5.84
CA ALA A 188 -11.75 13.89 -6.95
C ALA A 188 -12.74 14.82 -7.66
N THR A 189 -14.00 14.41 -7.81
CA THR A 189 -15.07 15.25 -8.37
C THR A 189 -15.35 16.47 -7.48
N LEU A 190 -15.26 16.32 -6.15
CA LEU A 190 -15.38 17.45 -5.22
C LEU A 190 -14.27 18.46 -5.39
N GLY A 191 -13.03 17.98 -5.53
CA GLY A 191 -11.90 18.86 -5.86
C GLY A 191 -12.18 19.64 -7.15
N LEU A 192 -12.70 19.00 -8.19
CA LEU A 192 -13.04 19.70 -9.44
C LEU A 192 -14.16 20.73 -9.23
N GLN A 193 -15.20 20.40 -8.47
CA GLN A 193 -16.29 21.31 -8.11
C GLN A 193 -15.75 22.57 -7.41
N ILE A 194 -14.82 22.40 -6.45
CA ILE A 194 -14.19 23.52 -5.73
C ILE A 194 -13.42 24.41 -6.71
N ILE A 195 -12.65 23.84 -7.63
CA ILE A 195 -11.93 24.64 -8.65
C ILE A 195 -12.91 25.47 -9.48
N LEU A 196 -14.01 24.86 -9.96
CA LEU A 196 -15.00 25.55 -10.78
C LEU A 196 -15.67 26.70 -10.01
N GLU A 197 -16.02 26.49 -8.75
CA GLU A 197 -16.63 27.52 -7.92
C GLU A 197 -15.62 28.64 -7.60
N SER A 198 -14.39 28.31 -7.21
CA SER A 198 -13.35 29.31 -6.96
C SER A 198 -13.00 30.15 -8.20
N MET A 199 -12.97 29.53 -9.38
CA MET A 199 -12.78 30.23 -10.65
C MET A 199 -13.96 31.17 -10.95
N ARG A 200 -15.19 30.73 -10.66
CA ARG A 200 -16.39 31.57 -10.81
C ARG A 200 -16.33 32.77 -9.88
N THR A 201 -15.95 32.58 -8.61
CA THR A 201 -15.76 33.66 -7.65
C THR A 201 -14.65 34.63 -8.05
N LEU A 202 -13.60 34.16 -8.73
CA LEU A 202 -12.52 35.02 -9.23
C LEU A 202 -12.94 35.87 -10.45
N ILE A 203 -13.85 35.36 -11.28
CA ILE A 203 -14.34 36.05 -12.50
C ILE A 203 -15.51 36.98 -12.19
N SER A 204 -16.37 36.61 -11.24
CA SER A 204 -17.43 37.48 -10.76
C SER A 204 -16.87 38.46 -9.72
N ASP A 205 -16.72 39.73 -10.08
CA ASP A 205 -16.48 40.89 -9.18
C ASP A 205 -17.63 41.13 -8.17
N GLY A 206 -18.45 40.11 -7.89
CA GLY A 206 -19.70 40.20 -7.16
C GLY A 206 -19.53 39.85 -5.69
N ASP A 207 -19.60 40.90 -4.86
CA ASP A 207 -19.78 40.94 -3.41
C ASP A 207 -19.01 39.89 -2.60
N ALA A 208 -17.90 40.34 -2.01
CA ALA A 208 -17.33 39.72 -0.82
C ALA A 208 -18.47 39.41 0.17
N PHE A 209 -18.68 38.13 0.42
CA PHE A 209 -19.79 37.63 1.23
C PHE A 209 -19.65 38.15 2.66
N SER A 210 -20.30 39.27 2.96
CA SER A 210 -20.25 39.91 4.27
C SER A 210 -21.13 39.16 5.25
N LEU A 211 -20.57 38.16 5.92
CA LEU A 211 -21.17 37.60 7.11
C LEU A 211 -21.30 38.72 8.16
N THR A 212 -22.46 38.81 8.81
CA THR A 212 -22.59 39.69 9.98
C THR A 212 -21.65 39.17 11.08
N LYS A 213 -21.03 40.06 11.87
CA LYS A 213 -20.05 39.68 12.92
C LYS A 213 -20.55 38.59 13.88
N GLU A 214 -21.86 38.53 14.12
CA GLU A 214 -22.48 37.47 14.92
C GLU A 214 -22.55 36.11 14.18
N GLN A 215 -22.84 36.12 12.88
CA GLN A 215 -22.85 34.91 12.04
C GLN A 215 -21.43 34.37 11.83
N GLU A 216 -20.44 35.25 11.70
CA GLU A 216 -19.03 34.88 11.59
C GLU A 216 -18.54 34.10 12.82
N GLN A 217 -18.89 34.55 14.04
CA GLN A 217 -18.54 33.85 15.28
C GLN A 217 -19.19 32.46 15.38
N TRP A 218 -20.45 32.33 14.96
CA TRP A 218 -21.14 31.03 14.94
C TRP A 218 -20.55 30.08 13.90
N VAL A 219 -20.24 30.56 12.70
CA VAL A 219 -19.62 29.76 11.63
C VAL A 219 -18.22 29.31 12.04
N VAL A 220 -17.41 30.21 12.59
CA VAL A 220 -16.06 29.87 13.11
C VAL A 220 -16.17 28.85 14.24
N GLY A 221 -17.13 28.99 15.15
CA GLY A 221 -17.35 28.01 16.24
C GLY A 221 -17.74 26.62 15.73
N ILE A 222 -18.63 26.54 14.74
CA ILE A 222 -19.05 25.28 14.12
C ILE A 222 -17.88 24.65 13.36
N MET A 223 -17.14 25.43 12.56
CA MET A 223 -15.97 24.96 11.82
C MET A 223 -14.87 24.44 12.74
N LEU A 224 -14.61 25.13 13.86
CA LEU A 224 -13.65 24.69 14.86
C LEU A 224 -14.09 23.38 15.53
N SER A 225 -15.37 23.27 15.89
CA SER A 225 -15.93 22.02 16.45
C SER A 225 -15.84 20.85 15.46
N VAL A 226 -16.16 21.08 14.19
CA VAL A 226 -16.03 20.07 13.12
C VAL A 226 -14.57 19.62 12.98
N THR A 227 -13.63 20.58 12.98
CA THR A 227 -12.20 20.31 12.87
C THR A 227 -11.70 19.44 14.02
N VAL A 228 -12.11 19.73 15.26
CA VAL A 228 -11.72 18.92 16.44
C VAL A 228 -12.30 17.51 16.36
N VAL A 229 -13.58 17.36 15.97
CA VAL A 229 -14.21 16.04 15.83
C VAL A 229 -13.52 15.22 14.73
N LYS A 230 -13.27 15.81 13.55
CA LYS A 230 -12.57 15.12 12.45
C LYS A 230 -11.12 14.80 12.82
N LEU A 231 -10.42 15.64 13.58
CA LEU A 231 -9.07 15.33 14.07
C LEU A 231 -9.07 14.12 15.01
N LEU A 232 -10.01 14.04 15.96
CA LEU A 232 -10.16 12.90 16.85
C LEU A 232 -10.47 11.61 16.07
N LEU A 233 -11.37 11.70 15.07
CA LEU A 233 -11.67 10.57 14.17
C LEU A 233 -10.45 10.15 13.35
N CYS A 234 -9.67 11.11 12.83
CA CYS A 234 -8.44 10.83 12.08
C CYS A 234 -7.42 10.06 12.94
N VAL A 235 -7.18 10.51 14.17
CA VAL A 235 -6.26 9.83 15.11
C VAL A 235 -6.77 8.43 15.44
N TYR A 236 -8.08 8.30 15.67
CA TYR A 236 -8.69 7.00 15.93
C TYR A 236 -8.57 6.04 14.74
N CYS A 237 -8.92 6.49 13.53
CA CYS A 237 -8.84 5.68 12.31
C CYS A 237 -7.39 5.35 11.91
N ARG A 238 -6.40 6.22 12.19
CA ARG A 238 -4.97 5.95 11.92
C ARG A 238 -4.40 4.79 12.72
N SER A 239 -5.06 4.38 13.81
CA SER A 239 -4.61 3.23 14.61
C SER A 239 -4.85 1.88 13.93
N PHE A 240 -5.64 1.84 12.86
CA PHE A 240 -5.98 0.62 12.13
C PHE A 240 -5.20 0.49 10.82
N THR A 241 -4.90 -0.76 10.44
CA THR A 241 -4.11 -1.08 9.24
C THR A 241 -4.97 -1.36 8.00
N ASN A 242 -6.28 -1.55 8.15
CA ASN A 242 -7.19 -1.82 7.05
C ASN A 242 -7.29 -0.64 6.06
N GLU A 243 -7.13 -0.91 4.77
CA GLU A 243 -7.19 0.10 3.69
C GLU A 243 -8.50 0.91 3.68
N ILE A 244 -9.65 0.31 4.02
CA ILE A 244 -10.92 1.04 4.10
C ILE A 244 -10.86 2.08 5.22
N VAL A 245 -10.31 1.70 6.38
CA VAL A 245 -10.17 2.60 7.53
C VAL A 245 -9.08 3.64 7.28
N LYS A 246 -8.02 3.27 6.56
CA LYS A 246 -6.95 4.17 6.12
C LYS A 246 -7.47 5.22 5.13
N ALA A 247 -8.32 4.82 4.18
CA ALA A 247 -9.00 5.74 3.27
C ALA A 247 -9.87 6.74 4.05
N TYR A 248 -10.61 6.28 5.07
CA TYR A 248 -11.33 7.16 6.01
C TYR A 248 -10.40 8.10 6.79
N ALA A 249 -9.29 7.59 7.32
CA ALA A 249 -8.35 8.39 8.08
C ALA A 249 -7.73 9.50 7.21
N GLN A 250 -7.46 9.17 5.95
CA GLN A 250 -7.00 10.09 4.93
C GLN A 250 -8.07 11.15 4.64
N ASP A 251 -9.32 10.76 4.42
CA ASP A 251 -10.46 11.67 4.24
C ASP A 251 -10.57 12.69 5.37
N HIS A 252 -10.69 12.20 6.61
CA HIS A 252 -10.77 13.04 7.80
C HIS A 252 -9.56 13.96 7.95
N PHE A 253 -8.37 13.49 7.57
CA PHE A 253 -7.16 14.31 7.59
C PHE A 253 -7.22 15.44 6.55
N PHE A 254 -7.66 15.13 5.34
CA PHE A 254 -7.87 16.12 4.29
C PHE A 254 -8.88 17.17 4.73
N ASP A 255 -9.97 16.76 5.35
CA ASP A 255 -10.98 17.68 5.86
C ASP A 255 -10.49 18.56 6.99
N VAL A 256 -9.64 18.03 7.88
CA VAL A 256 -8.98 18.85 8.90
C VAL A 256 -8.07 19.89 8.26
N ILE A 257 -7.29 19.50 7.25
CA ILE A 257 -6.40 20.41 6.52
C ILE A 257 -7.21 21.51 5.82
N THR A 258 -8.24 21.14 5.07
CA THR A 258 -9.07 22.11 4.32
C THR A 258 -9.81 23.04 5.28
N ASN A 259 -10.33 22.54 6.40
CA ASN A 259 -10.97 23.37 7.42
C ASN A 259 -9.99 24.33 8.11
N ILE A 260 -8.78 23.88 8.46
CA ILE A 260 -7.76 24.76 9.08
C ILE A 260 -7.33 25.85 8.10
N ILE A 261 -7.03 25.48 6.85
CA ILE A 261 -6.60 26.45 5.84
C ILE A 261 -7.73 27.42 5.50
N GLY A 262 -8.97 26.94 5.39
CA GLY A 262 -10.15 27.80 5.23
C GLY A 262 -10.35 28.75 6.41
N LEU A 263 -10.13 28.29 7.65
CA LEU A 263 -10.20 29.15 8.83
C LEU A 263 -9.10 30.21 8.84
N ILE A 264 -7.86 29.84 8.47
CA ILE A 264 -6.75 30.78 8.32
C ILE A 264 -7.09 31.80 7.23
N ALA A 265 -7.58 31.35 6.07
CA ALA A 265 -7.98 32.24 4.98
C ALA A 265 -9.07 33.23 5.41
N ALA A 266 -10.09 32.78 6.15
CA ALA A 266 -11.14 33.64 6.68
C ALA A 266 -10.61 34.68 7.69
N LEU A 267 -9.72 34.29 8.62
CA LEU A 267 -9.10 35.23 9.58
C LEU A 267 -8.19 36.25 8.88
N LEU A 268 -7.51 35.82 7.81
CA LEU A 268 -6.62 36.65 7.01
C LEU A 268 -7.38 37.49 5.96
N ALA A 269 -8.65 37.20 5.68
CA ALA A 269 -9.44 37.91 4.67
C ALA A 269 -9.51 39.43 4.91
N ASN A 270 -9.46 39.87 6.17
CA ASN A 270 -9.44 41.29 6.52
C ASN A 270 -8.08 41.99 6.29
N TYR A 271 -7.00 41.23 6.09
CA TYR A 271 -5.63 41.74 5.91
C TYR A 271 -5.10 41.56 4.47
N PHE A 272 -5.68 40.64 3.71
CA PHE A 272 -5.23 40.29 2.36
C PHE A 272 -6.25 40.70 1.30
N LYS A 273 -5.78 40.90 0.06
CA LYS A 273 -6.68 41.22 -1.06
C LYS A 273 -7.67 40.08 -1.27
N GLU A 274 -8.91 40.42 -1.63
CA GLU A 274 -10.05 39.49 -1.82
C GLU A 274 -9.75 38.30 -2.76
N TRP A 275 -8.74 38.41 -3.63
CA TRP A 275 -8.38 37.38 -4.61
C TRP A 275 -7.54 36.24 -4.02
N MET A 276 -7.04 36.39 -2.79
CA MET A 276 -6.17 35.38 -2.17
C MET A 276 -6.93 34.12 -1.72
N ASP A 277 -8.18 34.30 -1.33
CA ASP A 277 -9.08 33.22 -0.90
C ASP A 277 -9.39 32.22 -2.05
N PRO A 278 -9.90 32.65 -3.22
CA PRO A 278 -10.14 31.74 -4.34
C PRO A 278 -8.85 31.09 -4.87
N VAL A 279 -7.70 31.76 -4.83
CA VAL A 279 -6.41 31.17 -5.22
C VAL A 279 -5.99 30.07 -4.24
N GLY A 280 -6.15 30.29 -2.93
CA GLY A 280 -5.89 29.28 -1.90
C GLY A 280 -6.78 28.04 -2.07
N ALA A 281 -8.07 28.25 -2.35
CA ALA A 281 -9.02 27.19 -2.62
C ALA A 281 -8.66 26.37 -3.87
N ILE A 282 -8.21 27.01 -4.95
CA ILE A 282 -7.73 26.31 -6.17
C ILE A 282 -6.51 25.44 -5.87
N ILE A 283 -5.52 25.96 -5.13
CA ILE A 283 -4.31 25.21 -4.77
C ILE A 283 -4.67 23.97 -3.95
N LEU A 284 -5.55 24.13 -2.95
CA LEU A 284 -6.06 23.02 -2.15
C LEU A 284 -6.79 21.99 -2.99
N ALA A 285 -7.67 22.43 -3.88
CA ALA A 285 -8.44 21.54 -4.71
C ALA A 285 -7.56 20.75 -5.69
N LEU A 286 -6.51 21.35 -6.26
CA LEU A 286 -5.51 20.64 -7.07
C LEU A 286 -4.77 19.57 -6.25
N TYR A 287 -4.40 19.88 -5.00
CA TYR A 287 -3.77 18.92 -4.10
C TYR A 287 -4.70 17.74 -3.78
N THR A 288 -5.98 18.02 -3.51
CA THR A 288 -7.03 17.02 -3.29
C THR A 288 -7.21 16.13 -4.52
N ILE A 289 -7.39 16.70 -5.72
CA ILE A 289 -7.53 15.94 -6.97
C ILE A 289 -6.31 15.05 -7.19
N ARG A 290 -5.10 15.58 -7.04
CA ARG A 290 -3.86 14.80 -7.22
C ARG A 290 -3.83 13.60 -6.28
N THR A 291 -4.13 13.82 -5.00
CA THR A 291 -4.06 12.77 -3.98
C THR A 291 -5.07 11.66 -4.26
N TRP A 292 -6.33 12.01 -4.48
CA TRP A 292 -7.36 11.01 -4.78
C TRP A 292 -7.16 10.33 -6.13
N SER A 293 -6.61 11.03 -7.13
CA SER A 293 -6.26 10.42 -8.42
C SER A 293 -5.14 9.38 -8.29
N LEU A 294 -4.15 9.63 -7.43
CA LEU A 294 -3.12 8.64 -7.10
C LEU A 294 -3.73 7.43 -6.39
N THR A 295 -4.62 7.66 -5.41
CA THR A 295 -5.35 6.57 -4.74
C THR A 295 -6.18 5.73 -5.71
N VAL A 296 -6.82 6.34 -6.71
CA VAL A 296 -7.51 5.61 -7.79
C VAL A 296 -6.52 4.74 -8.56
N LEU A 297 -5.38 5.29 -9.00
CA LEU A 297 -4.37 4.56 -9.76
C LEU A 297 -3.83 3.35 -8.98
N GLU A 298 -3.54 3.52 -7.68
CA GLU A 298 -3.08 2.45 -6.79
C GLU A 298 -4.11 1.32 -6.68
N ASN A 299 -5.39 1.66 -6.49
CA ASN A 299 -6.47 0.68 -6.37
C ASN A 299 -6.80 0.00 -7.70
N VAL A 300 -6.67 0.71 -8.83
CA VAL A 300 -6.75 0.10 -10.17
C VAL A 300 -5.63 -0.90 -10.38
N ASN A 301 -4.38 -0.54 -10.05
CA ASN A 301 -3.23 -1.45 -10.18
C ASN A 301 -3.41 -2.72 -9.31
N SER A 302 -3.96 -2.56 -8.10
CA SER A 302 -4.31 -3.66 -7.21
C SER A 302 -5.40 -4.59 -7.78
N LEU A 303 -6.32 -4.07 -8.58
CA LEU A 303 -7.36 -4.84 -9.27
C LEU A 303 -6.88 -5.52 -10.55
N VAL A 304 -5.97 -4.88 -11.29
CA VAL A 304 -5.49 -5.33 -12.61
C VAL A 304 -4.56 -6.54 -12.51
N GLY A 305 -3.82 -6.69 -11.41
CA GLY A 305 -2.82 -7.76 -11.30
C GLY A 305 -1.38 -7.26 -11.29
N LYS A 306 -1.08 -6.17 -10.58
CA LYS A 306 0.31 -5.70 -10.45
C LYS A 306 1.15 -6.77 -9.75
N SER A 307 2.32 -7.08 -10.32
CA SER A 307 3.25 -8.03 -9.72
C SER A 307 3.75 -7.53 -8.35
N ALA A 308 4.01 -8.46 -7.45
CA ALA A 308 4.64 -8.19 -6.17
C ALA A 308 6.05 -7.58 -6.37
N ALA A 309 6.55 -6.93 -5.32
CA ALA A 309 7.89 -6.38 -5.35
C ALA A 309 8.94 -7.50 -5.55
N PRO A 310 10.04 -7.26 -6.30
CA PRO A 310 11.06 -8.28 -6.56
C PRO A 310 11.61 -8.93 -5.28
N GLU A 311 11.71 -8.17 -4.19
CA GLU A 311 12.18 -8.62 -2.89
C GLU A 311 11.21 -9.66 -2.31
N TYR A 312 9.89 -9.45 -2.47
CA TYR A 312 8.89 -10.42 -2.03
C TYR A 312 8.93 -11.69 -2.90
N LEU A 313 9.09 -11.55 -4.22
CA LEU A 313 9.26 -12.71 -5.11
C LEU A 313 10.49 -13.54 -4.72
N GLN A 314 11.60 -12.89 -4.35
CA GLN A 314 12.80 -13.59 -3.87
C GLN A 314 12.55 -14.35 -2.56
N LYS A 315 11.82 -13.76 -1.60
CA LYS A 315 11.41 -14.44 -0.36
C LYS A 315 10.57 -15.69 -0.66
N LEU A 316 9.62 -15.58 -1.58
CA LEU A 316 8.80 -16.73 -2.01
C LEU A 316 9.64 -17.81 -2.68
N THR A 317 10.55 -17.44 -3.60
CA THR A 317 11.46 -18.38 -4.27
C THR A 317 12.34 -19.10 -3.25
N TYR A 318 12.89 -18.37 -2.27
CA TYR A 318 13.69 -18.95 -1.19
C TYR A 318 12.88 -19.96 -0.37
N LEU A 319 11.66 -19.59 0.04
CA LEU A 319 10.75 -20.47 0.78
C LEU A 319 10.42 -21.74 -0.02
N CYS A 320 10.19 -21.61 -1.33
CA CYS A 320 9.91 -22.74 -2.21
C CYS A 320 11.12 -23.67 -2.33
N TRP A 321 12.33 -23.11 -2.49
CA TRP A 321 13.55 -23.91 -2.63
C TRP A 321 13.87 -24.70 -1.35
N ASN A 322 13.74 -24.04 -0.20
CA ASN A 322 14.01 -24.65 1.10
C ASN A 322 12.87 -25.56 1.61
N HIS A 323 11.79 -25.69 0.85
CA HIS A 323 10.63 -26.47 1.27
C HIS A 323 10.94 -27.97 1.37
N HIS A 324 11.54 -28.58 0.33
CA HIS A 324 11.78 -30.01 0.29
C HIS A 324 12.98 -30.39 -0.60
N LYS A 325 13.78 -31.37 -0.13
CA LYS A 325 15.01 -31.84 -0.80
C LYS A 325 14.82 -32.41 -2.22
N ALA A 326 13.59 -32.79 -2.57
CA ALA A 326 13.27 -33.38 -3.86
C ALA A 326 13.01 -32.34 -4.95
N ILE A 327 12.85 -31.06 -4.58
CA ILE A 327 12.71 -29.96 -5.53
C ILE A 327 14.04 -29.80 -6.26
N ARG A 328 14.04 -29.99 -7.58
CA ARG A 328 15.24 -29.89 -8.42
C ARG A 328 15.42 -28.48 -8.98
N HIS A 329 14.32 -27.89 -9.43
CA HIS A 329 14.28 -26.55 -10.00
C HIS A 329 12.99 -25.85 -9.61
N ILE A 330 13.04 -24.52 -9.61
CA ILE A 330 11.87 -23.64 -9.57
C ILE A 330 11.83 -23.01 -10.96
N ASP A 331 10.79 -23.31 -11.74
CA ASP A 331 10.67 -22.79 -13.10
C ASP A 331 10.14 -21.36 -13.07
N THR A 332 8.98 -21.18 -12.43
CA THR A 332 8.28 -19.89 -12.40
C THR A 332 7.77 -19.59 -11.00
N VAL A 333 8.00 -18.37 -10.53
CA VAL A 333 7.36 -17.80 -9.33
C VAL A 333 6.72 -16.49 -9.72
N ARG A 334 5.40 -16.44 -9.66
CA ARG A 334 4.60 -15.24 -9.93
C ARG A 334 3.76 -14.94 -8.71
N ALA A 335 3.87 -13.72 -8.22
CA ALA A 335 2.92 -13.17 -7.25
C ALA A 335 2.35 -11.89 -7.84
N TYR A 336 1.02 -11.77 -7.84
CA TYR A 336 0.32 -10.60 -8.34
C TYR A 336 -0.88 -10.24 -7.46
N THR A 337 -1.15 -8.95 -7.33
CA THR A 337 -2.26 -8.45 -6.50
C THR A 337 -3.58 -8.78 -7.15
N PHE A 338 -4.53 -9.30 -6.38
CA PHE A 338 -5.90 -9.44 -6.88
C PHE A 338 -6.90 -8.99 -5.84
N GLY A 339 -7.00 -7.67 -5.70
CA GLY A 339 -7.59 -7.05 -4.52
C GLY A 339 -6.52 -6.65 -3.51
N SER A 340 -6.82 -6.79 -2.22
CA SER A 340 -5.91 -6.39 -1.13
C SER A 340 -4.82 -7.42 -0.79
N HIS A 341 -4.83 -8.59 -1.42
CA HIS A 341 -3.91 -9.70 -1.13
C HIS A 341 -3.29 -10.24 -2.43
N TYR A 342 -2.23 -11.02 -2.30
CA TYR A 342 -1.53 -11.67 -3.42
C TYR A 342 -2.14 -13.03 -3.76
N PHE A 343 -2.18 -13.29 -5.06
CA PHE A 343 -2.28 -14.63 -5.63
C PHE A 343 -0.90 -15.05 -6.06
N VAL A 344 -0.50 -16.25 -5.65
CA VAL A 344 0.83 -16.79 -5.94
C VAL A 344 0.70 -18.03 -6.80
N GLU A 345 1.45 -18.07 -7.90
CA GLU A 345 1.58 -19.21 -8.80
C GLU A 345 3.06 -19.63 -8.75
N VAL A 346 3.29 -20.90 -8.42
CA VAL A 346 4.63 -21.48 -8.31
C VAL A 346 4.67 -22.77 -9.11
N ASP A 347 5.65 -22.87 -9.99
CA ASP A 347 5.91 -24.08 -10.77
C ASP A 347 7.22 -24.70 -10.26
N ILE A 348 7.12 -25.87 -9.61
CA ILE A 348 8.27 -26.61 -9.08
C ILE A 348 8.54 -27.87 -9.89
N VAL A 349 9.82 -28.19 -10.06
CA VAL A 349 10.25 -29.36 -10.82
C VAL A 349 10.66 -30.49 -9.89
N LEU A 350 9.99 -31.63 -10.01
CA LEU A 350 10.21 -32.84 -9.24
C LEU A 350 10.79 -33.99 -10.12
N PRO A 351 11.36 -35.04 -9.51
CA PRO A 351 11.83 -36.21 -10.25
C PRO A 351 10.71 -36.88 -11.08
N ALA A 352 10.97 -37.17 -12.35
CA ALA A 352 10.00 -37.83 -13.24
C ALA A 352 9.59 -39.24 -12.80
N ASP A 353 10.44 -39.89 -12.01
CA ASP A 353 10.21 -41.22 -11.43
C ASP A 353 9.49 -41.20 -10.08
N MET A 354 9.17 -40.02 -9.54
CA MET A 354 8.46 -39.86 -8.28
C MET A 354 6.99 -40.30 -8.41
N PRO A 355 6.47 -41.10 -7.46
CA PRO A 355 5.04 -41.41 -7.42
C PRO A 355 4.20 -40.14 -7.31
N LEU A 356 3.08 -40.07 -8.07
CA LEU A 356 2.18 -38.91 -8.05
C LEU A 356 1.71 -38.54 -6.64
N GLN A 357 1.51 -39.53 -5.77
CA GLN A 357 1.13 -39.30 -4.38
C GLN A 357 2.20 -38.50 -3.62
N GLU A 358 3.47 -38.88 -3.74
CA GLU A 358 4.56 -38.17 -3.06
C GLU A 358 4.75 -36.76 -3.62
N ALA A 359 4.64 -36.62 -4.94
CA ALA A 359 4.68 -35.32 -5.61
C ALA A 359 3.55 -34.41 -5.13
N HIS A 360 2.33 -34.95 -5.06
CA HIS A 360 1.14 -34.25 -4.56
C HIS A 360 1.30 -33.81 -3.11
N ASP A 361 1.77 -34.68 -2.22
CA ASP A 361 1.98 -34.36 -0.80
C ASP A 361 3.02 -33.22 -0.62
N ILE A 362 4.08 -33.20 -1.45
CA ILE A 362 5.06 -32.09 -1.48
C ILE A 362 4.40 -30.80 -2.00
N GLY A 363 3.61 -30.88 -3.06
CA GLY A 363 2.92 -29.72 -3.63
C GLY A 363 1.87 -29.12 -2.68
N GLU A 364 1.05 -29.97 -2.06
CA GLU A 364 0.00 -29.57 -1.11
C GLU A 364 0.63 -28.93 0.13
N SER A 365 1.67 -29.54 0.71
CA SER A 365 2.35 -28.97 1.87
C SER A 365 3.09 -27.67 1.55
N LEU A 366 3.59 -27.48 0.32
CA LEU A 366 4.12 -26.18 -0.14
C LEU A 366 3.02 -25.14 -0.28
N GLN A 367 1.88 -25.52 -0.85
CA GLN A 367 0.72 -24.63 -1.00
C GLN A 367 0.22 -24.15 0.37
N GLU A 368 0.05 -25.06 1.34
CA GLU A 368 -0.32 -24.71 2.71
C GLU A 368 0.69 -23.76 3.33
N LYS A 369 1.99 -24.01 3.15
CA LYS A 369 3.07 -23.16 3.68
C LYS A 369 3.04 -21.75 3.11
N LEU A 370 2.75 -21.60 1.82
CA LEU A 370 2.58 -20.30 1.17
C LEU A 370 1.31 -19.59 1.68
N GLU A 371 0.20 -20.30 1.81
CA GLU A 371 -1.07 -19.73 2.32
C GLU A 371 -1.03 -19.31 3.80
N LEU A 372 0.00 -19.73 4.56
CA LEU A 372 0.24 -19.23 5.92
C LEU A 372 0.75 -17.78 5.93
N LEU A 373 1.32 -17.28 4.83
CA LEU A 373 1.78 -15.90 4.72
C LEU A 373 0.58 -14.94 4.76
N PRO A 374 0.58 -13.90 5.62
CA PRO A 374 -0.59 -13.05 5.84
C PRO A 374 -1.02 -12.26 4.61
N GLU A 375 -0.09 -12.01 3.68
CA GLU A 375 -0.32 -11.25 2.45
C GLU A 375 -0.86 -12.12 1.31
N ILE A 376 -0.78 -13.45 1.41
CA ILE A 376 -1.24 -14.39 0.38
C ILE A 376 -2.67 -14.80 0.69
N GLU A 377 -3.56 -14.60 -0.29
CA GLU A 377 -4.94 -15.10 -0.20
C GLU A 377 -5.06 -16.54 -0.71
N ARG A 378 -4.30 -16.87 -1.76
CA ARG A 378 -4.28 -18.19 -2.36
C ARG A 378 -2.94 -18.46 -3.05
N ALA A 379 -2.44 -19.69 -2.91
CA ALA A 379 -1.33 -20.19 -3.68
C ALA A 379 -1.79 -21.30 -4.64
N PHE A 380 -1.19 -21.35 -5.82
CA PHE A 380 -1.31 -22.44 -6.78
C PHE A 380 0.08 -23.00 -7.01
N VAL A 381 0.25 -24.28 -6.72
CA VAL A 381 1.52 -24.99 -6.92
C VAL A 381 1.33 -25.97 -8.07
N HIS A 382 2.01 -25.73 -9.19
CA HIS A 382 2.11 -26.67 -10.29
C HIS A 382 3.35 -27.55 -10.12
N LEU A 383 3.21 -28.82 -10.47
CA LEU A 383 4.25 -29.83 -10.34
C LEU A 383 4.66 -30.28 -11.73
N ASP A 384 5.87 -29.89 -12.13
CA ASP A 384 6.45 -30.26 -13.41
C ASP A 384 7.55 -31.31 -13.23
N TYR A 385 7.83 -32.09 -14.27
CA TYR A 385 8.96 -33.03 -14.31
C TYR A 385 10.06 -32.58 -15.30
N GLU A 386 9.77 -31.54 -16.09
CA GLU A 386 10.64 -30.95 -17.10
C GLU A 386 10.75 -29.44 -16.87
N TYR A 387 11.90 -28.86 -17.22
CA TYR A 387 12.16 -27.40 -17.13
C TYR A 387 12.46 -26.79 -18.51
N SER A 388 12.57 -27.60 -19.56
CA SER A 388 12.75 -27.13 -20.94
C SER A 388 11.41 -26.89 -21.61
N HIS A 389 10.73 -25.79 -21.25
CA HIS A 389 9.50 -25.42 -21.94
C HIS A 389 9.79 -24.98 -23.38
N LYS A 390 9.36 -25.78 -24.37
CA LYS A 390 9.04 -25.23 -25.70
C LYS A 390 7.76 -24.41 -25.52
N PRO A 391 7.69 -23.16 -26.01
CA PRO A 391 6.50 -22.33 -25.84
C PRO A 391 5.38 -22.86 -26.74
N GLU A 392 4.64 -23.88 -26.30
CA GLU A 392 3.47 -24.41 -27.03
C GLU A 392 2.24 -23.51 -26.85
N HIS A 393 2.25 -22.61 -25.86
CA HIS A 393 1.17 -21.66 -25.56
C HIS A 393 1.60 -20.20 -25.70
N ALA A 394 2.34 -19.86 -26.76
CA ALA A 394 2.79 -18.49 -27.05
C ALA A 394 1.66 -17.47 -27.30
N GLN A 395 0.39 -17.88 -27.38
CA GLN A 395 -0.73 -16.99 -27.77
C GLN A 395 -1.53 -16.38 -26.60
N ALA A 396 -1.23 -16.70 -25.34
CA ALA A 396 -2.03 -16.22 -24.20
C ALA A 396 -1.55 -14.89 -23.57
N HIS A 397 -0.40 -14.36 -24.00
CA HIS A 397 0.18 -13.13 -23.44
C HIS A 397 0.48 -12.12 -24.56
N HIS A 398 -0.54 -11.36 -24.96
CA HIS A 398 -0.38 -10.15 -25.77
C HIS A 398 -1.07 -8.96 -25.12
#